data_AF-A0A172QSU2-F1
#
_entry.id   AF-A0A172QSU2-F1
#
_cell.length_a   1.000
_cell.length_b   1.000
_cell.length_c   1.000
_cell.angle_alpha   90.00
_cell.angle_beta   90.00
_cell.angle_gamma   90.00
#
_symmetry.space_group_name_H-M   'P 1'
#
loop_
_entity.id
_entity.type
_entity.pdbx_description
1 polymer ?
#
loop_
_entity_poly.entity_id
_entity_poly.type
_entity_poly.pdbx_seq_one_letter_code
_entity_poly.pdbx_strand_id
1 'polypeptide(L)' 'MTAEILTYTIIRTPPAGFDGAPYCVAVIDNNGTAETARVAGYVDGQDVHIGDTVRALEEPDQFGATFRFEI' A
#
# COMPACT_ATOMS: atom_id res chain seq x y z
N MET A 1 1.76 -14.39 -2.07
CA MET A 1 3.06 -13.91 -2.61
C MET A 1 3.40 -12.62 -1.89
N THR A 2 4.67 -12.47 -1.52
CA THR A 2 5.20 -11.29 -0.81
C THR A 2 5.94 -10.39 -1.79
N ALA A 3 5.76 -9.08 -1.64
CA ALA A 3 6.43 -8.03 -2.40
C ALA A 3 7.07 -7.04 -1.42
N GLU A 4 8.04 -6.26 -1.88
CA GLU A 4 8.84 -5.35 -1.03
C GLU A 4 8.55 -3.89 -1.38
N ILE A 5 8.42 -3.01 -0.38
CA ILE A 5 8.28 -1.56 -0.63
C ILE A 5 9.61 -0.96 -1.07
N LEU A 6 9.66 -0.41 -2.29
CA LEU A 6 10.82 0.32 -2.80
C LEU A 6 10.77 1.80 -2.43
N THR A 7 9.58 2.39 -2.44
CA THR A 7 9.30 3.75 -1.98
C THR A 7 7.81 3.91 -1.74
N TYR A 8 7.41 4.89 -0.94
CA TYR A 8 6.01 5.11 -0.61
C TYR A 8 5.68 6.59 -0.38
N THR A 9 4.38 6.87 -0.44
CA THR A 9 3.80 8.13 0.02
C THR A 9 2.53 7.85 0.81
N ILE A 10 2.31 8.66 1.85
CA ILE A 10 1.09 8.62 2.64
C ILE A 10 0.20 9.76 2.23
N ILE A 11 -0.97 9.43 1.70
CA ILE A 11 -2.00 10.41 1.39
C ILE A 11 -2.87 10.59 2.63
N ARG A 12 -2.78 11.76 3.25
CA ARG A 12 -3.55 12.15 4.45
C ARG A 12 -4.82 12.91 4.12
N THR A 13 -4.84 13.59 2.98
CA THR A 13 -5.99 14.35 2.50
C THR A 13 -6.42 13.76 1.16
N PRO A 14 -7.57 13.07 1.10
CA PRO A 14 -8.03 12.42 -0.11
C PRO A 14 -8.67 13.42 -1.09
N PRO A 15 -8.86 13.02 -2.37
CA PRO A 15 -9.71 13.76 -3.29
C PRO A 15 -11.16 13.81 -2.79
N ALA A 16 -11.92 14.79 -3.28
CA ALA A 16 -13.33 14.94 -2.93
C ALA A 16 -14.14 13.68 -3.30
N GLY A 17 -15.01 13.24 -2.38
CA GLY A 17 -15.84 12.05 -2.57
C GLY A 17 -15.14 10.72 -2.26
N PHE A 18 -13.90 10.75 -1.76
CA PHE A 18 -13.16 9.57 -1.30
C PHE A 18 -12.92 9.65 0.21
N ASP A 19 -13.33 8.63 0.96
CA ASP A 19 -13.32 8.60 2.43
C ASP A 19 -12.27 7.64 3.03
N GLY A 20 -11.58 6.85 2.21
CA GLY A 20 -10.60 5.85 2.66
C GLY A 20 -9.22 6.39 3.01
N ALA A 21 -9.12 7.58 3.62
CA ALA A 21 -7.86 8.19 4.06
C ALA A 21 -7.68 8.14 5.59
N PRO A 22 -6.43 8.11 6.10
CA PRO A 22 -5.17 8.09 5.34
C PRO A 22 -4.90 6.74 4.66
N TYR A 23 -4.12 6.74 3.59
CA TYR A 23 -3.73 5.53 2.88
C TYR A 23 -2.31 5.60 2.31
N CYS A 24 -1.73 4.42 2.08
CA CYS A 24 -0.40 4.27 1.49
C CYS A 24 -0.50 3.96 0.00
N VAL A 25 0.27 4.68 -0.80
CA VAL A 25 0.60 4.32 -2.19
C VAL A 25 2.09 4.06 -2.24
N ALA A 26 2.49 2.91 -2.78
CA ALA A 26 3.88 2.50 -2.86
C ALA A 26 4.25 2.07 -4.27
N VAL A 27 5.52 2.24 -4.60
CA VAL A 27 6.15 1.41 -5.63
C VAL A 27 6.69 0.18 -4.92
N ILE A 28 6.29 -1.00 -5.38
CA ILE A 28 6.70 -2.27 -4.80
C ILE A 28 7.52 -3.07 -5.81
N ASP A 29 8.42 -3.93 -5.33
CA ASP A 29 9.02 -5.00 -6.11
C ASP A 29 8.20 -6.27 -5.94
N ASN A 30 7.50 -6.67 -6.99
CA ASN A 30 6.76 -7.92 -7.07
C ASN A 30 7.51 -8.91 -7.97
N ASN A 31 8.35 -9.74 -7.37
CA ASN A 31 9.14 -10.77 -8.06
C ASN A 31 10.04 -10.20 -9.18
N GLY A 32 10.75 -9.11 -8.92
CA GLY A 32 11.66 -8.45 -9.85
C GLY A 32 10.99 -7.42 -10.77
N THR A 33 9.68 -7.19 -10.60
CA THR A 33 8.92 -6.20 -11.37
C THR A 33 8.46 -5.07 -10.46
N ALA A 34 8.91 -3.85 -10.75
CA ALA A 34 8.44 -2.67 -10.06
C ALA A 34 7.04 -2.27 -10.54
N GLU A 35 6.08 -2.16 -9.61
CA GLU A 35 4.73 -1.69 -9.91
C GLU A 35 4.21 -0.69 -8.87
N THR A 36 3.31 0.20 -9.28
CA THR A 36 2.65 1.13 -8.36
C THR A 36 1.40 0.47 -7.81
N ALA A 37 1.29 0.39 -6.49
CA ALA A 37 0.17 -0.22 -5.82
C ALA A 37 -0.35 0.63 -4.66
N ARG A 38 -1.64 0.54 -4.40
CA ARG A 38 -2.21 0.96 -3.12
C ARG A 38 -2.06 -0.20 -2.14
N VAL A 39 -1.53 0.12 -0.95
CA VAL A 39 -1.29 -0.86 0.12
C VAL A 39 -2.34 -0.66 1.22
N ALA A 40 -3.14 -1.68 1.44
CA ALA A 40 -4.16 -1.72 2.47
C ALA A 40 -3.56 -1.85 3.88
N GLY A 41 -4.33 -1.41 4.87
CA GLY A 41 -3.99 -1.62 6.28
C GLY A 41 -3.07 -0.56 6.88
N TYR A 42 -2.72 0.50 6.14
CA TYR A 42 -2.05 1.65 6.74
C TYR A 42 -2.92 2.28 7.84
N VAL A 43 -2.33 2.47 9.01
CA VAL A 43 -2.93 3.21 10.13
C VAL A 43 -2.19 4.52 10.32
N ASP A 44 -2.89 5.60 10.65
CA ASP A 44 -2.22 6.87 10.85
C ASP A 44 -1.16 6.79 11.97
N GLY A 45 0.03 7.31 11.68
CA GLY A 45 1.18 7.27 12.57
C GLY A 45 1.93 5.94 12.57
N GLN A 46 1.52 4.96 11.75
CA GLN A 46 2.31 3.75 11.51
C GLN A 46 3.61 4.12 10.79
N ASP A 47 4.72 3.62 11.31
CA ASP A 47 6.01 3.67 10.63
C ASP A 47 6.00 2.71 9.44
N VAL A 48 6.46 3.20 8.30
CA VAL A 48 6.64 2.43 7.07
C VAL A 48 8.08 2.62 6.63
N HIS A 49 8.76 1.54 6.30
CA HIS A 49 10.15 1.56 5.88
C HIS A 49 10.26 1.04 4.44
N ILE A 50 11.24 1.57 3.72
CA ILE A 50 11.70 0.94 2.48
C ILE A 50 12.28 -0.42 2.88
N GLY A 51 11.89 -1.47 2.16
CA GLY A 51 12.20 -2.84 2.49
C GLY A 51 11.11 -3.59 3.26
N ASP A 52 10.04 -2.91 3.69
CA ASP A 52 8.92 -3.59 4.34
C ASP A 52 8.21 -4.54 3.37
N THR A 53 7.87 -5.72 3.87
CA THR A 53 7.15 -6.74 3.11
C THR A 53 5.64 -6.46 3.12
N VAL A 54 5.03 -6.61 1.96
CA VAL A 54 3.57 -6.56 1.77
C VAL A 54 3.11 -7.84 1.08
N ARG A 55 1.90 -8.29 1.41
CA ARG A 55 1.29 -9.46 0.76
C ARG A 55 0.28 -9.04 -0.29
N ALA A 56 0.26 -9.74 -1.42
CA ALA A 56 -0.79 -9.59 -2.42
C ALA A 56 -2.16 -10.02 -1.83
N LEU A 57 -3.21 -9.29 -2.14
CA LEU A 57 -4.59 -9.66 -1.86
C LEU A 57 -5.13 -10.55 -2.98
N GLU A 58 -6.02 -11.49 -2.65
CA GLU A 58 -6.68 -12.34 -3.65
C GLU A 58 -7.58 -11.51 -4.58
N GLU A 59 -8.26 -10.51 -4.02
CA GLU A 59 -9.06 -9.52 -4.75
C GLU A 59 -8.75 -8.12 -4.21
N PRO A 60 -8.87 -7.07 -5.05
CA PRO A 60 -8.74 -5.70 -4.58
C PRO A 60 -9.73 -5.38 -3.46
N ASP A 61 -9.33 -4.55 -2.49
CA ASP A 61 -10.27 -4.08 -1.47
C ASP A 61 -11.28 -3.06 -2.03
N GLN A 62 -12.23 -2.62 -1.19
CA GLN A 62 -13.25 -1.64 -1.57
C GLN A 62 -12.70 -0.30 -2.07
N PHE A 63 -11.42 -0.02 -1.85
CA PHE A 63 -10.72 1.18 -2.28
C PHE A 63 -9.63 0.91 -3.34
N GLY A 64 -9.61 -0.30 -3.91
CA GLY A 64 -8.72 -0.71 -4.99
C GLY A 64 -7.30 -1.10 -4.56
N ALA A 65 -7.04 -1.32 -3.26
CA ALA A 65 -5.75 -1.83 -2.82
C ALA A 65 -5.56 -3.29 -3.26
N THR A 66 -4.40 -3.60 -3.81
CA THR A 66 -4.04 -4.95 -4.29
C THR A 66 -3.02 -5.64 -3.39
N PHE A 67 -2.41 -4.91 -2.46
CA PHE A 67 -1.46 -5.41 -1.46
C PHE A 67 -1.87 -4.98 -0.06
N ARG A 68 -1.33 -5.62 0.97
CA ARG A 68 -1.55 -5.28 2.38
C ARG A 68 -0.25 -5.42 3.17
N PHE A 69 -0.04 -4.53 4.14
CA PHE A 69 1.01 -4.70 5.15
C PHE A 69 0.86 -6.03 5.90
N GLU A 70 1.99 -6.72 6.11
CA GLU A 70 2.05 -7.83 7.07
C GLU A 70 2.26 -7.20 8.45
N ILE A 71 1.30 -7.41 9.37
CA ILE A 71 1.37 -6.94 10.77
C ILE A 71 1.94 -8.07 11.62
#